data_AF-Q84XF5-F1
#
_entry.id   AF-Q84XF5-F1
#
_cell.length_a   1.000
_cell.length_b   1.000
_cell.length_c   1.000
_cell.angle_alpha   90.00
_cell.angle_beta   90.00
_cell.angle_gamma   90.00
#
_symmetry.space_group_name_H-M   'P 1'
#
loop_
_entity.id
_entity.type
_entity.pdbx_description
1 polymer ?
#
loop_
_entity_poly.entity_id
_entity_poly.type
_entity_poly.pdbx_seq_one_letter_code
_entity_poly.pdbx_strand_id
1 'polypeptide(L)'
;HDFVPPQPAFKCFDDDGRLKRTGTVWTASAHIITAVIGSGVLSLAWAIAQLGWVAGPAVMLVFSLVTLYSSTLLSDCYRTGDAVSGKRNYTYMGAVRSILGGFKFKICGLIQYLNLFGIAVGYTIAASISMMAIKRSNCFHKSGGKDPCHMSSNPYMIIFGVTEILLSQVPDFDHIWWISIVAAVM
;
A
#
# COMPACT_ATOMS: atom_id res chain seq x y z
N HIS A 1 -48.25 -0.60 29.45
CA HIS A 1 -47.59 -0.08 28.24
C HIS A 1 -46.18 0.30 28.65
N ASP A 2 -45.31 -0.70 28.75
CA ASP A 2 -43.92 -0.49 29.16
C ASP A 2 -43.12 0.01 27.96
N PHE A 3 -42.59 1.22 28.12
CA PHE A 3 -41.75 1.90 27.15
C PHE A 3 -40.39 1.18 27.10
N VAL A 4 -40.21 0.33 26.09
CA VAL A 4 -38.90 -0.27 25.79
C VAL A 4 -37.96 0.85 25.36
N PRO A 5 -36.84 1.11 26.08
CA PRO A 5 -35.88 2.09 25.62
C PRO A 5 -35.19 1.52 24.38
N PRO A 6 -35.10 2.25 23.26
CA PRO A 6 -34.39 1.76 22.10
C PRO A 6 -32.90 1.98 22.33
N GLN A 7 -32.09 0.96 22.63
CA GLN A 7 -30.63 0.96 22.40
C GLN A 7 -30.08 -0.49 22.38
N PRO A 8 -29.25 -0.83 21.37
CA PRO A 8 -27.85 -0.44 21.42
C PRO A 8 -27.27 -0.09 20.04
N ALA A 9 -27.68 1.03 19.44
CA ALA A 9 -26.98 1.55 18.26
C ALA A 9 -25.52 1.92 18.59
N PHE A 10 -25.21 2.30 19.82
CA PHE A 10 -23.87 2.72 20.25
C PHE A 10 -22.81 1.61 20.31
N LYS A 11 -23.16 0.32 20.30
CA LYS A 11 -22.15 -0.77 20.34
C LYS A 11 -21.50 -1.06 18.98
N CYS A 12 -22.18 -0.70 17.89
CA CYS A 12 -21.75 -1.01 16.53
C CYS A 12 -20.90 0.10 15.88
N PHE A 13 -20.85 1.29 16.49
CA PHE A 13 -20.15 2.45 15.94
C PHE A 13 -19.05 2.94 16.89
N ASP A 14 -17.97 3.46 16.32
CA ASP A 14 -16.89 4.15 17.04
C ASP A 14 -17.30 5.60 17.39
N ASP A 15 -16.50 6.28 18.23
CA ASP A 15 -16.74 7.67 18.68
C ASP A 15 -16.83 8.70 17.52
N ASP A 16 -16.45 8.30 16.31
CA ASP A 16 -16.50 9.09 15.08
C ASP A 16 -17.75 8.82 14.23
N GLY A 17 -18.67 7.98 14.71
CA GLY A 17 -19.92 7.62 14.04
C GLY A 17 -19.74 6.62 12.88
N ARG A 18 -18.55 6.03 12.70
CA ARG A 18 -18.31 4.97 11.71
C ARG A 18 -18.44 3.59 12.34
N LEU A 19 -18.66 2.56 11.52
CA LEU A 19 -18.66 1.16 11.96
C LEU A 19 -17.42 0.86 12.79
N LYS A 20 -17.62 0.14 13.90
CA LYS A 20 -16.57 -0.18 14.87
C LYS A 20 -15.45 -0.95 14.19
N ARG A 21 -14.22 -0.44 14.30
CA ARG A 21 -13.04 -1.10 13.74
C ARG A 21 -12.72 -2.36 14.54
N THR A 22 -12.61 -3.50 13.86
CA THR A 22 -12.32 -4.82 14.46
C THR A 22 -10.88 -5.28 14.24
N GLY A 23 -10.06 -4.45 13.60
CA GLY A 23 -8.65 -4.75 13.33
C GLY A 23 -7.85 -4.98 14.61
N THR A 24 -6.99 -6.00 14.59
CA THR A 24 -6.06 -6.33 15.67
C THR A 24 -4.63 -5.92 15.30
N VAL A 25 -3.74 -5.89 16.28
CA VAL A 25 -2.30 -5.71 16.03
C VAL A 25 -1.74 -6.75 15.05
N TRP A 26 -2.30 -7.97 15.06
CA TRP A 26 -1.91 -9.05 14.16
C TRP A 26 -2.29 -8.75 12.72
N THR A 27 -3.57 -8.39 12.47
CA THR A 27 -4.02 -8.04 11.12
C THR A 27 -3.34 -6.79 10.60
N ALA A 28 -3.12 -5.79 11.46
CA ALA A 28 -2.40 -4.57 11.08
C ALA A 28 -0.94 -4.88 10.71
N SER A 29 -0.25 -5.70 11.50
CA SER A 29 1.13 -6.11 11.22
C SER A 29 1.22 -6.89 9.91
N ALA A 30 0.29 -7.82 9.66
CA ALA A 30 0.23 -8.56 8.42
C ALA A 30 0.04 -7.63 7.20
N HIS A 31 -0.88 -6.66 7.29
CA HIS A 31 -1.09 -5.67 6.22
C HIS A 31 0.13 -4.78 5.97
N ILE A 32 0.86 -4.40 7.03
CA ILE A 32 2.09 -3.61 6.87
C ILE A 32 3.17 -4.44 6.17
N ILE A 33 3.37 -5.70 6.60
CA ILE A 33 4.36 -6.58 6.00
C ILE A 33 4.06 -6.82 4.52
N THR A 34 2.80 -7.15 4.17
CA THR A 34 2.41 -7.38 2.76
C THR A 34 2.46 -6.11 1.91
N ALA A 35 2.23 -4.94 2.50
CA ALA A 35 2.38 -3.67 1.78
C ALA A 35 3.86 -3.34 1.50
N VAL A 36 4.79 -3.72 2.39
CA VAL A 36 6.23 -3.44 2.26
C VAL A 36 6.94 -4.49 1.39
N ILE A 37 6.60 -5.78 1.55
CA ILE A 37 7.13 -6.88 0.73
C ILE A 37 6.41 -6.86 -0.62
N GLY A 38 6.85 -5.97 -1.49
CA GLY A 38 6.32 -5.80 -2.84
C GLY A 38 7.41 -5.72 -3.90
N SER A 39 7.05 -5.20 -5.08
CA SER A 39 7.97 -5.04 -6.22
C SER A 39 9.22 -4.19 -5.87
N GLY A 40 9.12 -3.30 -4.88
CA GLY A 40 10.22 -2.48 -4.41
C GLY A 40 11.38 -3.26 -3.77
N VAL A 41 11.13 -4.46 -3.24
CA VAL A 41 12.20 -5.28 -2.62
C VAL A 41 13.14 -5.88 -3.69
N LEU A 42 12.67 -6.06 -4.93
CA LEU A 42 13.50 -6.60 -6.01
C LEU A 42 14.64 -5.65 -6.39
N SER A 43 14.40 -4.33 -6.39
CA SER A 43 15.45 -3.33 -6.65
C SER A 43 16.36 -3.10 -5.43
N LEU A 44 15.90 -3.45 -4.22
CA LEU A 44 16.66 -3.31 -2.98
C LEU A 44 17.92 -4.17 -2.99
N ALA A 45 17.83 -5.41 -3.47
CA ALA A 45 18.98 -6.32 -3.55
C ALA A 45 20.09 -5.72 -4.44
N TRP A 46 19.71 -5.11 -5.56
CA TRP A 46 20.66 -4.42 -6.44
C TRP A 46 21.28 -3.19 -5.76
N ALA A 47 20.48 -2.37 -5.08
CA ALA A 47 20.99 -1.20 -4.36
C ALA A 47 21.97 -1.58 -3.24
N ILE A 48 21.66 -2.63 -2.46
CA ILE A 48 22.55 -3.18 -1.43
C ILE A 48 23.85 -3.71 -2.06
N ALA A 49 23.77 -4.38 -3.21
CA ALA A 49 24.95 -4.85 -3.92
C ALA A 49 25.87 -3.69 -4.36
N GLN A 50 25.31 -2.55 -4.76
CA GLN A 50 26.10 -1.35 -5.10
C GLN A 50 26.74 -0.69 -3.85
N LEU A 51 26.07 -0.71 -2.71
CA LEU A 51 26.58 -0.16 -1.45
C LEU A 51 27.62 -1.07 -0.78
N GLY A 52 27.61 -2.36 -1.12
CA GLY A 52 28.52 -3.36 -0.56
C GLY A 52 28.08 -3.89 0.81
N TRP A 53 28.80 -4.91 1.30
CA TRP A 53 28.42 -5.73 2.45
C TRP A 53 28.25 -4.97 3.77
N VAL A 54 29.01 -3.88 3.98
CA VAL A 54 28.96 -3.12 5.24
C VAL A 54 27.98 -1.96 5.14
N ALA A 55 28.11 -1.11 4.11
CA ALA A 55 27.28 0.07 3.98
C ALA A 55 25.81 -0.27 3.67
N GLY A 56 25.56 -1.33 2.91
CA GLY A 56 24.19 -1.78 2.58
C GLY A 56 23.35 -2.06 3.83
N PRO A 57 23.72 -3.04 4.68
CA PRO A 57 23.01 -3.33 5.92
C PRO A 57 22.98 -2.15 6.91
N ALA A 58 24.06 -1.37 7.00
CA ALA A 58 24.09 -0.19 7.87
C ALA A 58 23.02 0.84 7.45
N VAL A 59 22.90 1.12 6.15
CA VAL A 59 21.88 2.03 5.61
C VAL A 59 20.47 1.45 5.76
N MET A 60 20.29 0.13 5.61
CA MET A 60 19.00 -0.52 5.88
C MET A 60 18.54 -0.33 7.33
N LEU A 61 19.45 -0.48 8.30
CA LEU A 61 19.14 -0.25 9.72
C LEU A 61 18.78 1.21 9.98
N VAL A 62 19.52 2.16 9.40
CA VAL A 62 19.21 3.59 9.54
C VAL A 62 17.82 3.90 8.96
N PHE A 63 17.50 3.42 7.75
CA PHE A 63 16.18 3.64 7.17
C PHE A 63 15.06 2.96 7.97
N SER A 64 15.32 1.79 8.56
CA SER A 64 14.37 1.13 9.46
C SER A 64 14.07 1.99 10.68
N LEU A 65 15.09 2.55 11.35
CA LEU A 65 14.91 3.44 12.50
C LEU A 65 14.15 4.72 12.13
N VAL A 66 14.49 5.34 11.01
CA VAL A 66 13.80 6.54 10.50
C VAL A 66 12.33 6.23 10.20
N THR A 67 12.05 5.07 9.59
CA THR A 67 10.69 4.62 9.28
C THR A 67 9.90 4.37 10.57
N LEU A 68 10.46 3.67 11.54
CA LEU A 68 9.83 3.43 12.84
C LEU A 68 9.50 4.75 13.55
N TYR A 69 10.46 5.67 13.61
CA TYR A 69 10.24 6.98 14.22
C TYR A 69 9.12 7.74 13.49
N SER A 70 9.15 7.78 12.16
CA SER A 70 8.12 8.46 11.36
C SER A 70 6.73 7.83 11.53
N SER A 71 6.64 6.50 11.59
CA SER A 71 5.39 5.77 11.82
C SER A 71 4.82 6.04 13.22
N THR A 72 5.65 6.16 14.25
CA THR A 72 5.19 6.52 15.60
C THR A 72 4.60 7.93 15.63
N LEU A 73 5.31 8.91 15.05
CA LEU A 73 4.80 10.29 14.93
C LEU A 73 3.47 10.35 14.17
N LEU A 74 3.34 9.59 13.08
CA LEU A 74 2.13 9.57 12.28
C LEU A 74 0.96 8.93 13.03
N SER A 75 1.23 7.87 13.81
CA SER A 75 0.25 7.25 14.69
C SER A 75 -0.24 8.22 15.76
N ASP A 76 0.66 9.00 16.37
CA ASP A 76 0.29 10.01 17.38
C ASP A 76 -0.51 11.16 16.76
N CYS A 77 -0.18 11.56 15.53
CA CYS A 77 -0.89 12.59 14.76
C CYS A 77 -2.24 12.14 14.19
N TYR A 78 -2.65 10.88 14.40
CA TYR A 78 -3.90 10.36 13.86
C TYR A 78 -5.14 11.12 14.39
N ARG A 79 -5.10 11.59 15.64
CA ARG A 79 -6.16 12.42 16.25
C ARG A 79 -5.66 13.85 16.44
N THR A 80 -6.50 14.84 16.08
CA THR A 80 -6.19 16.26 16.30
C THR A 80 -6.79 16.75 17.62
N GLY A 81 -5.98 17.50 18.39
CA GLY A 81 -6.39 18.11 19.66
C GLY A 81 -6.05 17.20 20.84
N ASP A 82 -6.99 16.34 21.23
CA ASP A 82 -6.80 15.34 22.29
C ASP A 82 -6.41 13.98 21.69
N ALA A 83 -5.38 13.34 22.25
CA ALA A 83 -4.89 12.03 21.84
C ALA A 83 -5.94 10.92 22.03
N VAL A 84 -6.88 11.09 22.96
CA VAL A 84 -7.91 10.07 23.26
C VAL A 84 -9.23 10.40 22.56
N SER A 85 -9.75 11.62 22.70
CA SER A 85 -11.07 12.01 22.17
C SER A 85 -11.04 12.85 20.89
N GLY A 86 -9.87 13.29 20.42
CA GLY A 86 -9.74 14.24 19.31
C GLY A 86 -10.30 13.76 17.97
N LYS A 87 -10.50 14.67 17.02
CA LYS A 87 -11.04 14.31 15.69
C LYS A 87 -10.03 13.43 14.94
N ARG A 88 -10.48 12.26 14.47
CA ARG A 88 -9.65 11.33 13.69
C ARG A 88 -9.45 11.83 12.27
N ASN A 89 -8.23 11.71 11.76
CA ASN A 89 -7.87 12.03 10.39
C ASN A 89 -7.57 10.73 9.62
N TYR A 90 -8.43 10.37 8.66
CA TYR A 90 -8.27 9.14 7.88
C TYR A 90 -7.27 9.25 6.73
N THR A 91 -6.92 10.48 6.35
CA THR A 91 -5.98 10.74 5.28
C THR A 91 -4.82 11.56 5.81
N TYR A 92 -3.61 11.26 5.31
CA TYR A 92 -2.41 12.00 5.67
C TYR A 92 -2.57 13.50 5.38
N MET A 93 -3.13 13.83 4.21
CA MET A 93 -3.45 15.21 3.83
C MET A 93 -4.46 15.87 4.78
N GLY A 94 -5.42 15.11 5.32
CA GLY A 94 -6.36 15.55 6.34
C GLY A 94 -5.68 15.85 7.68
N ALA A 95 -4.76 14.98 8.12
CA ALA A 95 -3.96 15.18 9.34
C ALA A 95 -3.05 16.41 9.23
N VAL A 96 -2.37 16.58 8.08
CA VAL A 96 -1.51 17.75 7.85
C VAL A 96 -2.33 19.04 7.81
N ARG A 97 -3.54 19.00 7.22
CA ARG A 97 -4.43 20.16 7.20
C ARG A 97 -4.94 20.54 8.59
N SER A 98 -5.27 19.57 9.43
CA SER A 98 -5.81 19.79 10.77
C SER A 98 -4.74 20.21 11.78
N ILE A 99 -3.51 19.73 11.64
CA ILE A 99 -2.39 20.04 12.55
C ILE A 99 -1.64 21.30 12.12
N LEU A 100 -1.29 21.39 10.84
CA LEU A 100 -0.33 22.37 10.34
C LEU A 100 -0.97 23.53 9.58
N GLY A 101 -2.18 23.33 9.07
CA GLY A 101 -2.97 24.34 8.36
C GLY A 101 -2.28 24.95 7.13
N GLY A 102 -2.92 25.98 6.56
CA GLY A 102 -2.32 26.83 5.53
C GLY A 102 -1.97 26.13 4.20
N PHE A 103 -0.87 26.54 3.57
CA PHE A 103 -0.44 26.02 2.26
C PHE A 103 0.34 24.68 2.36
N LYS A 104 0.79 24.31 3.56
CA LYS A 104 1.67 23.14 3.77
C LYS A 104 1.00 21.82 3.42
N PHE A 105 -0.31 21.67 3.66
CA PHE A 105 -1.04 20.45 3.24
C PHE A 105 -1.12 20.29 1.73
N LYS A 106 -1.08 21.39 0.94
CA LYS A 106 -1.07 21.33 -0.53
C LYS A 106 0.27 20.83 -1.05
N ILE A 107 1.38 21.32 -0.49
CA ILE A 107 2.74 20.85 -0.83
C ILE A 107 2.87 19.36 -0.47
N CYS A 108 2.45 19.02 0.75
CA CYS A 108 2.50 17.66 1.26
C CYS A 108 1.64 16.70 0.42
N GLY A 109 0.43 17.13 0.07
CA GLY A 109 -0.44 16.42 -0.86
C GLY A 109 0.19 16.22 -2.23
N LEU A 110 0.83 17.26 -2.80
CA LEU A 110 1.52 17.16 -4.08
C LEU A 110 2.64 16.10 -4.05
N ILE A 111 3.49 16.12 -3.01
CA ILE A 111 4.56 15.13 -2.84
C ILE A 111 3.96 13.72 -2.71
N GLN A 112 2.89 13.56 -1.94
CA GLN A 112 2.20 12.29 -1.80
C GLN A 112 1.64 11.80 -3.14
N TYR A 113 0.94 12.63 -3.90
CA TYR A 113 0.41 12.23 -5.21
C TYR A 113 1.50 11.88 -6.23
N LEU A 114 2.62 12.61 -6.24
CA LEU A 114 3.77 12.27 -7.08
C LEU A 114 4.36 10.91 -6.72
N ASN A 115 4.45 10.59 -5.42
CA ASN A 115 4.89 9.29 -4.95
C ASN A 115 3.92 8.18 -5.37
N LEU A 116 2.61 8.35 -5.17
CA LEU A 116 1.62 7.36 -5.62
C LEU A 116 1.65 7.15 -7.13
N PHE A 117 1.80 8.23 -7.91
CA PHE A 117 1.94 8.14 -9.36
C PHE A 117 3.18 7.33 -9.76
N GLY A 118 4.33 7.60 -9.14
CA GLY A 118 5.57 6.84 -9.39
C GLY A 118 5.42 5.36 -9.04
N ILE A 119 4.75 5.05 -7.91
CA ILE A 119 4.44 3.68 -7.50
C ILE A 119 3.55 2.99 -8.52
N ALA A 120 2.48 3.65 -8.98
CA ALA A 120 1.57 3.10 -9.99
C ALA A 120 2.33 2.75 -11.28
N VAL A 121 3.12 3.68 -11.82
CA VAL A 121 3.95 3.44 -13.01
C VAL A 121 4.93 2.28 -12.79
N GLY A 122 5.58 2.24 -11.63
CA GLY A 122 6.49 1.16 -11.26
C GLY A 122 5.81 -0.21 -11.24
N TYR A 123 4.62 -0.32 -10.65
CA TYR A 123 3.83 -1.55 -10.65
C TYR A 123 3.37 -1.95 -12.05
N THR A 124 2.89 -1.01 -12.87
CA THR A 124 2.51 -1.30 -14.26
C THR A 124 3.69 -1.90 -15.03
N ILE A 125 4.88 -1.31 -14.95
CA ILE A 125 6.08 -1.80 -15.64
C ILE A 125 6.48 -3.17 -15.09
N ALA A 126 6.57 -3.33 -13.76
CA ALA A 126 6.97 -4.58 -13.13
C ALA A 126 6.02 -5.73 -13.48
N ALA A 127 4.71 -5.52 -13.40
CA ALA A 127 3.70 -6.51 -13.76
C ALA A 127 3.82 -6.93 -15.23
N SER A 128 4.06 -5.97 -16.12
CA SER A 128 4.23 -6.21 -17.55
C SER A 128 5.44 -7.08 -17.87
N ILE A 129 6.58 -6.78 -17.24
CA ILE A 129 7.82 -7.55 -17.39
C ILE A 129 7.62 -8.97 -16.85
N SER A 130 6.98 -9.13 -15.69
CA SER A 130 6.70 -10.44 -15.09
C SER A 130 5.80 -11.30 -15.99
N MET A 131 4.70 -10.73 -16.52
CA MET A 131 3.81 -11.45 -17.45
C MET A 131 4.53 -11.83 -18.75
N MET A 132 5.35 -10.93 -19.29
CA MET A 132 6.18 -11.20 -20.47
C MET A 132 7.16 -12.35 -20.20
N ALA A 133 7.80 -12.37 -19.03
CA ALA A 133 8.74 -13.42 -18.64
C ALA A 133 8.06 -14.80 -18.54
N ILE A 134 6.86 -14.86 -17.94
CA ILE A 134 6.07 -16.11 -17.83
C ILE A 134 5.73 -16.65 -19.22
N LYS A 135 5.20 -15.81 -20.12
CA LYS A 135 4.82 -16.29 -21.46
C LYS A 135 6.05 -16.67 -22.30
N ARG A 136 7.16 -15.95 -22.15
CA ARG A 136 8.42 -16.32 -22.79
C ARG A 136 8.92 -17.67 -22.29
N SER A 137 8.86 -17.93 -20.99
CA SER A 137 9.21 -19.23 -20.40
C SER A 137 8.33 -20.37 -20.95
N ASN A 138 7.02 -20.17 -20.99
CA ASN A 138 6.07 -21.14 -21.55
C ASN A 138 6.32 -21.40 -23.04
N CYS A 139 6.64 -20.36 -23.82
CA CYS A 139 6.97 -20.48 -25.24
C CYS A 139 8.26 -21.26 -25.44
N PHE A 140 9.31 -20.95 -24.69
CA PHE A 140 10.61 -21.63 -24.76
C PHE A 140 10.50 -23.12 -24.39
N HIS A 141 9.69 -23.43 -23.37
CA HIS A 141 9.40 -24.81 -22.98
C HIS A 141 8.64 -25.56 -24.08
N LYS A 142 7.62 -24.93 -24.68
CA LYS A 142 6.80 -25.53 -25.75
C LYS A 142 7.59 -25.71 -27.06
N SER A 143 8.51 -24.80 -27.39
CA SER A 143 9.35 -24.88 -28.60
C SER A 143 10.56 -25.81 -28.43
N GLY A 144 10.76 -26.40 -27.26
CA GLY A 144 11.96 -27.20 -26.95
C GLY A 144 13.26 -26.39 -27.10
N GLY A 145 13.23 -25.10 -26.77
CA GLY A 145 14.39 -24.20 -26.86
C GLY A 145 14.80 -23.76 -28.26
N LYS A 146 14.03 -24.11 -29.31
CA LYS A 146 14.38 -23.83 -30.70
C LYS A 146 14.02 -22.42 -31.18
N ASP A 147 13.06 -21.76 -30.53
CA ASP A 147 12.59 -20.43 -30.92
C ASP A 147 12.95 -19.37 -29.87
N PRO A 148 13.48 -18.20 -30.30
CA PRO A 148 13.83 -17.10 -29.38
C PRO A 148 12.60 -16.41 -28.75
N CYS A 149 11.38 -16.76 -29.20
CA CYS A 149 10.09 -16.29 -28.65
C CYS A 149 10.06 -14.80 -28.33
N HIS A 150 10.15 -13.95 -29.36
CA HIS A 150 10.03 -12.49 -29.21
C HIS A 150 8.62 -12.10 -28.73
N MET A 151 8.55 -11.40 -27.62
CA MET A 151 7.31 -10.93 -26.99
C MET A 151 7.39 -9.42 -26.79
N SER A 152 6.33 -8.69 -27.12
CA SER A 152 6.23 -7.26 -26.83
C SER A 152 5.61 -7.06 -25.45
N SER A 153 6.15 -6.11 -24.67
CA SER A 153 5.61 -5.74 -23.36
C SER A 153 4.39 -4.82 -23.44
N ASN A 154 4.19 -4.11 -24.56
CA ASN A 154 3.11 -3.13 -24.75
C ASN A 154 1.69 -3.69 -24.52
N PRO A 155 1.31 -4.88 -25.03
CA PRO A 155 -0.02 -5.42 -24.76
C PRO A 155 -0.23 -5.72 -23.27
N TYR A 156 0.81 -6.13 -22.54
CA TYR A 156 0.72 -6.42 -21.10
C TYR A 156 0.52 -5.16 -20.26
N MET A 157 1.22 -4.07 -20.62
CA MET A 157 1.01 -2.77 -19.99
C MET A 157 -0.43 -2.28 -20.15
N ILE A 158 -0.99 -2.41 -21.36
CA ILE A 158 -2.37 -1.98 -21.65
C ILE A 158 -3.37 -2.83 -20.86
N ILE A 159 -3.21 -4.16 -20.85
CA ILE A 159 -4.10 -5.07 -20.10
C ILE A 159 -4.05 -4.78 -18.59
N PHE A 160 -2.87 -4.53 -18.05
CA PHE A 160 -2.72 -4.19 -16.64
C PHE A 160 -3.41 -2.86 -16.31
N GLY A 161 -3.18 -1.81 -17.13
CA GLY A 161 -3.83 -0.51 -16.94
C GLY A 161 -5.36 -0.57 -17.03
N VAL A 162 -5.93 -1.36 -17.96
CA VAL A 162 -7.39 -1.59 -18.02
C VAL A 162 -7.88 -2.27 -16.74
N THR A 163 -7.12 -3.25 -16.23
CA THR A 163 -7.45 -3.94 -14.98
C THR A 163 -7.43 -2.98 -13.79
N GLU A 164 -6.43 -2.10 -13.71
CA GLU A 164 -6.33 -1.05 -12.67
C GLU A 164 -7.52 -0.09 -12.72
N ILE A 165 -7.97 0.31 -13.92
CA ILE A 165 -9.17 1.15 -14.08
C ILE A 165 -10.41 0.43 -13.52
N LEU A 166 -10.59 -0.86 -13.83
CA LEU A 166 -11.72 -1.64 -13.30
C LEU A 166 -11.64 -1.78 -11.77
N LEU A 167 -10.46 -2.07 -11.22
CA LEU A 167 -10.27 -2.19 -9.77
C LEU A 167 -10.45 -0.85 -9.05
N SER A 168 -10.12 0.28 -9.69
CA SER A 168 -10.34 1.62 -9.11
C SER A 168 -11.81 1.97 -8.90
N GLN A 169 -12.74 1.26 -9.56
CA GLN A 169 -14.17 1.45 -9.37
C GLN A 169 -14.71 0.75 -8.12
N VAL A 170 -13.92 -0.10 -7.46
CA VAL A 170 -14.34 -0.80 -6.24
C VAL A 170 -14.14 0.14 -5.04
N PRO A 171 -15.23 0.56 -4.37
CA PRO A 171 -15.17 1.65 -3.40
C PRO A 171 -14.66 1.24 -2.00
N ASP A 172 -14.56 -0.07 -1.70
CA ASP A 172 -14.23 -0.53 -0.35
C ASP A 172 -13.16 -1.64 -0.31
N PHE A 173 -12.16 -1.44 0.55
CA PHE A 173 -11.03 -2.36 0.74
C PHE A 173 -11.43 -3.66 1.43
N ASP A 174 -12.55 -3.68 2.16
CA ASP A 174 -13.07 -4.88 2.82
C ASP A 174 -13.44 -5.98 1.82
N HIS A 175 -13.83 -5.62 0.59
CA HIS A 175 -14.11 -6.58 -0.48
C HIS A 175 -12.84 -7.10 -1.19
N ILE A 176 -11.69 -6.50 -0.91
CA ILE A 176 -10.42 -6.74 -1.62
C ILE A 176 -9.42 -7.51 -0.74
N TRP A 177 -9.81 -7.89 0.48
CA TRP A 177 -8.94 -8.63 1.41
C TRP A 177 -8.33 -9.91 0.81
N TRP A 178 -9.04 -10.58 -0.10
CA TRP A 178 -8.53 -11.75 -0.82
C TRP A 178 -7.27 -11.44 -1.67
N ILE A 179 -7.10 -10.22 -2.18
CA ILE A 179 -5.90 -9.82 -2.91
C ILE A 179 -4.67 -9.85 -1.98
N SER A 180 -4.84 -9.47 -0.71
CA SER A 180 -3.75 -9.57 0.27
C SER A 180 -3.37 -11.02 0.55
N ILE A 181 -4.33 -11.95 0.54
CA ILE A 181 -4.06 -13.39 0.68
C ILE A 181 -3.30 -13.90 -0.55
N VAL A 182 -3.77 -13.56 -1.75
CA VAL A 182 -3.10 -13.96 -2.99
C VAL A 182 -1.67 -13.44 -2.99
N ALA A 183 -1.47 -12.14 -2.72
CA ALA A 183 -0.15 -11.52 -2.64
C ALA A 183 0.78 -12.20 -1.61
N ALA A 184 0.25 -12.73 -0.51
CA ALA A 184 1.05 -13.44 0.48
C ALA A 184 1.44 -14.87 0.07
N VAL A 185 0.74 -15.48 -0.89
CA VAL A 185 1.01 -16.86 -1.36
C VAL A 185 2.02 -16.89 -2.52
N MET A 186 2.09 -15.84 -3.33
CA MET A 186 3.01 -15.70 -4.47
C MET A 186 4.43 -15.40 -4.01
#